data_AF-A0A932ZUB4-F1
#
_entry.id   AF-A0A932ZUB4-F1
#
_cell.length_a   1.000
_cell.length_b   1.000
_cell.length_c   1.000
_cell.angle_alpha   90.00
_cell.angle_beta   90.00
_cell.angle_gamma   90.00
#
_symmetry.space_group_name_H-M   'P 1'
#
loop_
_entity.id
_entity.type
_entity.pdbx_description
1 polymer ?
#
loop_
_entity_poly.entity_id
_entity_poly.type
_entity_poly.pdbx_seq_one_letter_code
_entity_poly.pdbx_strand_id
1 'polypeptide(L)'
;MPLATALMVRASWTWFAAGLLLGALMVVARLSGHEEIVWLLRTAHIHILLVGFGAQWIMGIAHWIYPRRVASHEPRAQVRALRVWLFLNLGVALRLVAEPALLATGATWTRAAFAAAVGLQVVAGGLFLTLLRGRVWCLLRLRDGYVREASLRRALRIVLKGEEWTGS
;
A
#
# COMPACT_ATOMS: atom_id res chain seq x y z
N MET A 1 -5.97 -13.89 8.61
CA MET A 1 -5.46 -12.84 7.69
C MET A 1 -4.04 -13.22 7.25
N PRO A 2 -3.61 -12.98 6.00
CA PRO A 2 -2.22 -13.29 5.59
C PRO A 2 -1.21 -12.43 6.36
N LEU A 3 -0.04 -13.01 6.69
CA LEU A 3 0.98 -12.35 7.50
C LEU A 3 1.41 -10.98 6.94
N ALA A 4 1.67 -10.90 5.63
CA ALA A 4 2.11 -9.66 5.00
C ALA A 4 1.11 -8.51 5.15
N THR A 5 -0.20 -8.79 5.06
CA THR A 5 -1.26 -7.80 5.34
C THR A 5 -1.15 -7.28 6.77
N ALA A 6 -1.07 -8.20 7.74
CA ALA A 6 -1.00 -7.81 9.14
C ALA A 6 0.25 -6.96 9.43
N LEU A 7 1.39 -7.32 8.83
CA LEU A 7 2.63 -6.54 8.94
C LEU A 7 2.51 -5.15 8.32
N MET A 8 1.92 -5.02 7.13
CA MET A 8 1.68 -3.72 6.48
C MET A 8 0.78 -2.83 7.33
N VAL A 9 -0.33 -3.36 7.83
CA VAL A 9 -1.25 -2.57 8.66
C VAL A 9 -0.59 -2.18 9.99
N ARG A 10 0.07 -3.11 10.68
CA ARG A 10 0.77 -2.81 11.93
C ARG A 10 1.86 -1.75 11.74
N ALA A 11 2.71 -1.92 10.72
CA ALA A 11 3.76 -0.96 10.42
C ALA A 11 3.19 0.40 10.01
N SER A 12 2.04 0.46 9.32
CA SER A 12 1.39 1.73 8.97
C SER A 12 0.98 2.53 10.21
N TRP A 13 0.49 1.87 11.25
CA TRP A 13 0.19 2.52 12.53
C TRP A 13 1.44 2.97 13.27
N THR A 14 2.53 2.20 13.19
CA THR A 14 3.83 2.63 13.74
C THR A 14 4.33 3.90 13.06
N TRP A 15 4.26 3.98 11.73
CA TRP A 15 4.62 5.19 10.99
C TRP A 15 3.67 6.35 11.25
N PHE A 16 2.38 6.08 11.44
CA PHE A 16 1.43 7.12 11.83
C PHE A 16 1.81 7.75 13.17
N ALA A 17 2.06 6.92 14.19
CA ALA A 17 2.51 7.40 15.49
C ALA A 17 3.84 8.18 15.39
N ALA A 18 4.81 7.66 14.64
CA ALA A 18 6.07 8.38 14.40
C ALA A 18 5.86 9.71 13.68
N GLY A 19 4.95 9.76 12.71
CA GLY A 19 4.56 10.98 12.00
C GLY A 19 3.94 12.01 12.93
N LEU A 20 3.04 11.60 13.82
CA LEU A 20 2.44 12.48 14.84
C LEU A 20 3.50 13.04 15.80
N LEU A 21 4.41 12.19 16.29
CA LEU A 21 5.51 12.61 17.16
C LEU A 21 6.44 13.61 16.46
N LEU A 22 6.77 13.35 15.19
CA LEU A 22 7.59 14.26 14.38
C LEU A 22 6.88 15.59 14.14
N GLY A 23 5.56 15.57 13.90
CA GLY A 23 4.74 16.78 13.77
C GLY A 23 4.71 17.58 15.07
N ALA A 24 4.55 16.93 16.22
CA ALA A 24 4.62 17.58 17.52
C ALA A 24 6.00 18.22 17.78
N LEU A 25 7.09 17.50 17.44
CA LEU A 25 8.45 18.04 17.51
C LEU A 25 8.61 19.29 16.63
N MET A 26 8.07 19.29 15.42
CA MET A 26 8.11 20.47 14.55
C MET A 26 7.35 21.67 15.13
N VAL A 27 6.22 21.44 15.79
CA VAL A 27 5.48 22.51 16.49
C VAL A 27 6.32 23.08 17.64
N VAL A 28 6.94 22.22 18.45
CA VAL A 28 7.83 22.66 19.54
C VAL A 28 9.02 23.45 19.00
N ALA A 29 9.68 22.94 17.95
CA ALA A 29 10.80 23.65 17.31
C ALA A 29 10.37 25.04 16.83
N ARG A 30 9.20 25.14 16.21
CA ARG A 30 8.64 26.42 15.76
C ARG A 30 8.39 27.39 16.92
N LEU A 31 7.77 26.92 18.01
CA LEU A 31 7.48 27.74 19.18
C LEU A 31 8.76 28.20 19.90
N SER A 32 9.84 27.43 19.80
CA SER A 32 11.16 27.77 20.32
C SER A 32 12.01 28.65 19.38
N GLY A 33 11.47 29.06 18.22
CA GLY A 33 12.17 29.92 17.26
C GLY A 33 13.10 29.19 16.28
N HIS A 34 13.10 27.86 16.26
CA HIS A 34 13.92 27.03 15.37
C HIS A 34 13.20 26.69 14.05
N GLU A 35 12.90 27.71 13.25
CA GLU A 35 12.21 27.54 11.96
C GLU A 35 13.02 26.67 10.98
N GLU A 36 14.36 26.69 11.05
CA GLU A 36 15.26 25.85 10.24
C GLU A 36 14.99 24.35 10.42
N ILE A 37 14.72 23.91 11.65
CA ILE A 37 14.42 22.50 11.96
C ILE A 37 13.09 22.09 11.32
N VAL A 38 12.10 22.99 11.36
CA VAL A 38 10.78 22.78 10.74
C VAL A 38 10.96 22.56 9.23
N TRP A 39 11.76 23.39 8.57
CA TRP A 39 12.03 23.25 7.13
C TRP A 39 12.72 21.94 6.77
N LEU A 40 13.71 21.52 7.57
CA LEU A 40 14.43 20.26 7.35
C LEU A 40 13.54 19.02 7.53
N LEU A 41 12.66 19.03 8.53
CA LEU A 41 11.82 17.86 8.85
C LEU A 41 10.50 17.79 8.07
N ARG A 42 10.03 18.91 7.50
CA ARG A 42 8.73 19.00 6.82
C ARG A 42 8.53 17.96 5.73
N THR A 43 9.51 17.80 4.84
CA THR A 43 9.40 16.84 3.74
C THR A 43 9.37 15.40 4.27
N ALA A 44 10.19 15.10 5.29
CA ALA A 44 10.27 13.76 5.87
C ALA A 44 8.96 13.39 6.60
N HIS A 45 8.37 14.36 7.32
CA HIS A 45 7.08 14.23 7.97
C HIS A 45 5.96 13.89 6.97
N ILE A 46 5.90 14.61 5.84
CA ILE A 46 4.92 14.32 4.78
C ILE A 46 5.09 12.90 4.25
N HIS A 47 6.33 12.44 4.00
CA HIS A 47 6.56 11.10 3.46
C HIS A 47 6.25 9.99 4.47
N ILE A 48 6.50 10.20 5.75
CA ILE A 48 6.10 9.26 6.80
C ILE A 48 4.58 9.09 6.82
N LEU A 49 3.82 10.20 6.80
CA LEU A 49 2.36 10.14 6.86
C LEU A 49 1.75 9.63 5.54
N LEU A 50 2.23 10.09 4.40
CA LEU A 50 1.67 9.73 3.10
C LEU A 50 2.07 8.31 2.67
N VAL A 51 3.36 7.97 2.74
CA VAL A 51 3.88 6.70 2.24
C VAL A 51 3.92 5.65 3.34
N GLY A 52 4.49 5.99 4.51
CA GLY A 52 4.64 5.07 5.64
C GLY A 52 3.31 4.66 6.27
N PHE A 53 2.38 5.62 6.41
CA PHE A 53 1.04 5.37 6.90
C PHE A 53 0.03 5.16 5.76
N GLY A 54 -0.38 6.22 5.05
CA GLY A 54 -1.54 6.19 4.17
C GLY A 54 -1.46 5.15 3.06
N ALA A 55 -0.41 5.22 2.23
CA ALA A 55 -0.21 4.29 1.12
C ALA A 55 -0.04 2.84 1.62
N GLN A 56 0.78 2.63 2.65
CA GLN A 56 1.02 1.31 3.21
C GLN A 56 -0.26 0.68 3.80
N TRP A 57 -1.09 1.47 4.49
CA TRP A 57 -2.38 1.02 5.02
C TRP A 57 -3.32 0.60 3.90
N ILE A 58 -3.49 1.44 2.86
CA ILE A 58 -4.31 1.14 1.68
C ILE A 58 -3.80 -0.13 0.99
N MET A 59 -2.48 -0.28 0.81
CA MET A 59 -1.89 -1.47 0.21
C MET A 59 -2.19 -2.73 1.02
N GLY A 60 -2.08 -2.67 2.35
CA GLY A 60 -2.39 -3.77 3.25
C GLY A 60 -3.85 -4.21 3.16
N ILE A 61 -4.78 -3.25 3.19
CA ILE A 61 -6.22 -3.50 3.07
C ILE A 61 -6.59 -4.03 1.68
N ALA A 62 -6.08 -3.43 0.61
CA ALA A 62 -6.30 -3.90 -0.75
C ALA A 62 -5.81 -5.35 -0.93
N HIS A 63 -4.63 -5.67 -0.39
CA HIS A 63 -4.10 -7.04 -0.44
C HIS A 63 -5.02 -8.07 0.24
N TRP A 64 -5.79 -7.64 1.24
CA TRP A 64 -6.72 -8.50 1.98
C TRP A 64 -8.08 -8.66 1.30
N ILE A 65 -8.66 -7.57 0.81
CA ILE A 65 -10.01 -7.56 0.21
C ILE A 65 -10.03 -8.28 -1.13
N TYR A 66 -9.01 -8.09 -1.97
CA TYR A 66 -9.04 -8.67 -3.31
C TYR A 66 -8.93 -10.21 -3.28
N PRO A 67 -9.79 -10.92 -4.02
CA PRO A 67 -9.85 -12.38 -3.97
C PRO A 67 -8.54 -12.99 -4.45
N ARG A 68 -8.16 -14.10 -3.80
CA ARG A 68 -7.03 -14.92 -4.22
C ARG A 68 -7.46 -15.80 -5.39
N ARG A 69 -6.51 -16.17 -6.25
CA ARG A 69 -6.77 -17.17 -7.30
C ARG A 69 -7.09 -18.50 -6.63
N VAL A 70 -8.29 -19.03 -6.88
CA VAL A 70 -8.85 -20.24 -6.23
C VAL A 70 -7.94 -21.47 -6.40
N ALA A 71 -7.14 -21.50 -7.47
CA ALA A 71 -6.26 -22.63 -7.79
C ALA A 71 -4.81 -22.49 -7.29
N SER A 72 -4.40 -21.39 -6.67
CA SER A 72 -3.00 -21.21 -6.25
C SER A 72 -2.88 -20.60 -4.86
N HIS A 73 -2.60 -21.48 -3.88
CA HIS A 73 -1.78 -21.16 -2.72
C HIS A 73 -0.37 -20.81 -3.23
N GLU A 74 -0.21 -19.70 -3.96
CA GLU A 74 1.03 -19.36 -4.65
C GLU A 74 2.06 -18.82 -3.62
N PRO A 75 3.07 -19.60 -3.20
CA PRO A 75 4.00 -19.16 -2.15
C PRO A 75 4.78 -17.92 -2.61
N ARG A 76 4.96 -17.78 -3.93
CA ARG A 76 5.57 -16.62 -4.59
C ARG A 76 4.79 -15.33 -4.40
N ALA A 77 3.47 -15.37 -4.24
CA ALA A 77 2.67 -14.17 -3.98
C ALA A 77 2.89 -13.65 -2.55
N GLN A 78 3.01 -14.56 -1.57
CA GLN A 78 3.32 -14.21 -0.19
C GLN A 78 4.74 -13.63 -0.05
N VAL A 79 5.74 -14.28 -0.67
CA VAL A 79 7.12 -13.76 -0.67
C VAL A 79 7.19 -12.38 -1.32
N ARG A 80 6.51 -12.16 -2.45
CA ARG A 80 6.42 -10.84 -3.08
C ARG A 80 5.78 -9.80 -2.16
N ALA A 81 4.70 -10.14 -1.45
CA ALA A 81 4.04 -9.23 -0.52
C ALA A 81 4.96 -8.84 0.65
N LEU A 82 5.74 -9.78 1.17
CA LEU A 82 6.75 -9.50 2.19
C LEU A 82 7.88 -8.60 1.66
N ARG A 83 8.31 -8.78 0.40
CA ARG A 83 9.28 -7.87 -0.24
C ARG A 83 8.74 -6.45 -0.40
N VAL A 84 7.46 -6.29 -0.78
CA VAL A 84 6.81 -4.97 -0.82
C VAL A 84 6.87 -4.33 0.56
N TRP A 85 6.45 -5.06 1.60
CA TRP A 85 6.52 -4.56 2.97
C TRP A 85 7.96 -4.15 3.36
N LEU A 86 8.95 -5.01 3.11
CA LEU A 86 10.34 -4.74 3.45
C LEU A 86 10.87 -3.48 2.76
N PHE A 87 10.75 -3.41 1.43
CA PHE A 87 11.29 -2.28 0.65
C PHE A 87 10.56 -0.97 0.95
N LEU A 88 9.26 -1.02 1.21
CA LEU A 88 8.49 0.17 1.56
C LEU A 88 8.96 0.73 2.92
N ASN A 89 9.10 -0.13 3.94
CA ASN A 89 9.53 0.30 5.27
C ASN A 89 10.99 0.76 5.29
N LEU A 90 11.90 0.05 4.60
CA LEU A 90 13.29 0.46 4.47
C LEU A 90 13.41 1.80 3.72
N GLY A 91 12.64 1.98 2.65
CA GLY A 91 12.62 3.25 1.90
C GLY A 91 12.13 4.42 2.75
N VAL A 92 11.04 4.25 3.52
CA VAL A 92 10.53 5.29 4.42
C VAL A 92 11.53 5.60 5.54
N ALA A 93 12.10 4.58 6.18
CA ALA A 93 13.11 4.76 7.23
C ALA A 93 14.35 5.49 6.72
N LEU A 94 14.81 5.13 5.52
CA LEU A 94 15.96 5.80 4.91
C LEU A 94 15.63 7.24 4.53
N ARG A 95 14.40 7.56 4.05
CA ARG A 95 13.99 8.94 3.79
C ARG A 95 13.96 9.81 5.04
N LEU A 96 13.50 9.25 6.17
CA LEU A 96 13.46 9.99 7.44
C LEU A 96 14.83 10.56 7.83
N VAL A 97 15.91 9.85 7.52
CA VAL A 97 17.28 10.30 7.83
C VAL A 97 17.92 11.02 6.65
N ALA A 98 17.77 10.48 5.43
CA ALA A 98 18.45 10.99 4.25
C ALA A 98 17.92 12.35 3.80
N GLU A 99 16.62 12.64 3.97
CA GLU A 99 16.07 13.93 3.56
C GLU A 99 16.58 15.11 4.39
N PRO A 100 16.47 15.11 5.74
CA PRO A 100 17.02 16.20 6.52
C PRO A 100 18.53 16.33 6.32
N ALA A 101 19.26 15.20 6.24
CA ALA A 101 20.70 15.22 6.02
C ALA A 101 21.10 15.78 4.64
N LEU A 102 20.33 15.45 3.59
CA LEU A 102 20.54 15.99 2.25
C LEU A 102 20.30 17.50 2.23
N LEU A 103 19.23 17.98 2.87
CA LEU A 103 18.92 19.41 2.94
C LEU A 103 19.94 20.18 3.78
N ALA A 104 20.47 19.57 4.85
CA ALA A 104 21.44 20.21 5.73
C ALA A 104 22.87 20.24 5.15
N THR A 105 23.31 19.18 4.48
CA THR A 105 24.72 19.01 4.08
C THR A 105 24.96 18.91 2.58
N GLY A 106 23.99 18.40 1.81
CA GLY A 106 24.15 18.15 0.38
C GLY A 106 25.21 17.10 0.00
N ALA A 107 25.77 16.37 0.98
CA ALA A 107 26.93 15.48 0.80
C ALA A 107 26.62 14.30 -0.14
N THR A 108 27.64 13.78 -0.84
CA THR A 108 27.48 12.69 -1.82
C THR A 108 26.80 11.46 -1.23
N TRP A 109 27.12 11.08 0.00
CA TRP A 109 26.52 9.94 0.67
C TRP A 109 25.02 10.17 0.97
N THR A 110 24.59 11.40 1.30
CA THR A 110 23.18 11.73 1.53
C THR A 110 22.37 11.65 0.24
N ARG A 111 22.96 12.07 -0.89
CA ARG A 111 22.35 11.93 -2.22
C ARG A 111 22.18 10.46 -2.60
N ALA A 112 23.19 9.64 -2.36
CA ALA A 112 23.14 8.21 -2.61
C ALA A 112 22.09 7.52 -1.73
N ALA A 113 22.03 7.86 -0.43
CA ALA A 113 21.02 7.34 0.49
C ALA A 113 19.60 7.75 0.07
N PHE A 114 19.39 9.00 -0.32
CA PHE A 114 18.12 9.48 -0.84
C PHE A 114 17.71 8.75 -2.12
N ALA A 115 18.63 8.60 -3.09
CA ALA A 115 18.38 7.87 -4.33
C ALA A 115 18.04 6.40 -4.07
N ALA A 116 18.75 5.74 -3.14
CA ALA A 116 18.45 4.37 -2.72
C ALA A 116 17.05 4.27 -2.09
N ALA A 117 16.67 5.24 -1.25
CA ALA A 117 15.35 5.28 -0.62
C ALA A 117 14.22 5.39 -1.65
N VAL A 118 14.39 6.27 -2.64
CA VAL A 118 13.46 6.41 -3.77
C VAL A 118 13.41 5.11 -4.59
N GLY A 119 14.56 4.52 -4.91
CA GLY A 119 14.63 3.25 -5.64
C GLY A 119 13.88 2.11 -4.94
N LEU A 120 14.05 1.99 -3.62
CA LEU A 120 13.31 1.01 -2.80
C LEU A 120 11.80 1.22 -2.88
N GLN A 121 11.32 2.47 -2.79
CA GLN A 121 9.90 2.80 -2.89
C GLN A 121 9.32 2.52 -4.28
N VAL A 122 10.07 2.82 -5.35
CA VAL A 122 9.67 2.51 -6.73
C VAL A 122 9.57 1.00 -6.92
N VAL A 123 10.55 0.23 -6.44
CA VAL A 123 10.52 -1.23 -6.52
C VAL A 123 9.35 -1.81 -5.72
N ALA A 124 9.10 -1.31 -4.50
CA ALA A 124 7.94 -1.70 -3.70
C ALA A 124 6.62 -1.45 -4.43
N GLY A 125 6.45 -0.25 -5.00
CA GLY A 125 5.26 0.12 -5.78
C GLY A 125 5.07 -0.78 -6.99
N GLY A 126 6.13 -1.00 -7.79
CA GLY A 126 6.09 -1.88 -8.95
C GLY A 126 5.71 -3.32 -8.58
N LEU A 127 6.34 -3.88 -7.54
CA LEU A 127 6.00 -5.21 -7.02
C LEU A 127 4.53 -5.27 -6.57
N PHE A 128 4.03 -4.25 -5.87
CA PHE A 128 2.65 -4.20 -5.42
C PHE A 128 1.67 -4.15 -6.61
N LEU A 129 1.95 -3.37 -7.64
CA LEU A 129 1.13 -3.31 -8.85
C LEU A 129 1.02 -4.67 -9.54
N THR A 130 2.10 -5.45 -9.61
CA THR A 130 2.04 -6.80 -10.19
C THR A 130 1.15 -7.75 -9.37
N LEU A 131 1.20 -7.66 -8.03
CA LEU A 131 0.32 -8.42 -7.13
C LEU A 131 -1.13 -8.00 -7.29
N LEU A 132 -1.39 -6.70 -7.33
CA LEU A 132 -2.73 -6.14 -7.45
C LEU A 132 -3.35 -6.50 -8.80
N ARG A 133 -2.60 -6.35 -9.90
CA ARG A 133 -3.02 -6.77 -11.25
C ARG A 133 -3.49 -8.21 -11.23
N GLY A 134 -2.67 -9.14 -10.71
CA GLY A 134 -3.02 -10.56 -10.65
C GLY A 134 -4.36 -10.87 -9.97
N ARG A 135 -4.76 -10.03 -9.00
CA ARG A 135 -6.01 -10.17 -8.25
C ARG A 135 -7.20 -9.42 -8.82
N VAL A 136 -7.01 -8.22 -9.36
CA VAL A 136 -8.08 -7.46 -10.03
C VAL A 136 -8.60 -8.26 -11.23
N TRP A 137 -7.71 -8.83 -12.04
CA TRP A 137 -8.10 -9.72 -13.14
C TRP A 137 -8.86 -10.96 -12.65
N CYS A 138 -8.52 -11.49 -11.48
CA CYS A 138 -9.24 -12.60 -10.87
C CYS A 138 -10.65 -12.19 -10.45
N LEU A 139 -10.79 -11.01 -9.82
CA LEU A 139 -12.09 -10.47 -9.40
C LEU A 139 -13.02 -10.26 -10.59
N LEU A 140 -12.51 -9.66 -11.67
CA LEU A 140 -13.30 -9.46 -12.89
C LEU A 140 -13.77 -10.80 -13.49
N ARG A 141 -12.87 -11.78 -13.57
CA ARG A 141 -13.22 -13.12 -14.08
C ARG A 141 -14.25 -13.85 -13.21
N LEU A 142 -14.15 -13.71 -11.89
CA LEU A 142 -15.13 -14.28 -10.94
C LEU A 142 -16.50 -13.60 -11.07
N ARG A 143 -16.52 -12.26 -11.20
CA ARG A 143 -17.74 -11.49 -11.41
C ARG A 143 -18.45 -11.94 -12.70
N ASP A 144 -17.71 -12.07 -13.80
CA ASP A 144 -18.29 -12.48 -15.08
C ASP A 144 -18.82 -13.94 -15.04
N GLY A 145 -18.15 -14.83 -14.29
CA GLY A 145 -18.62 -16.19 -14.04
C GLY A 145 -19.94 -16.21 -13.26
N TYR A 146 -20.00 -15.47 -12.15
CA TYR A 146 -21.20 -15.39 -11.31
C TYR A 146 -22.40 -14.82 -12.08
N VAL A 147 -22.20 -13.75 -12.86
CA VAL A 147 -23.27 -13.16 -13.68
C VAL A 147 -23.79 -14.17 -14.71
N ARG A 148 -22.91 -14.92 -15.39
CA ARG A 148 -23.32 -15.97 -16.33
C ARG A 148 -24.13 -17.08 -15.67
N GLU A 149 -23.69 -17.59 -14.52
CA GLU A 149 -24.42 -18.62 -13.79
C GLU A 149 -25.79 -18.14 -13.30
N ALA A 150 -25.88 -16.89 -12.81
CA ALA A 150 -27.13 -16.30 -12.38
C ALA A 150 -28.14 -16.19 -13.55
N SER A 151 -27.68 -15.76 -14.72
CA SER A 151 -28.48 -15.71 -15.94
C SER A 151 -28.94 -17.10 -16.39
N LEU A 152 -28.06 -18.10 -16.35
CA LEU A 152 -28.40 -19.50 -16.66
C LEU A 152 -29.44 -20.07 -15.71
N ARG A 153 -29.30 -19.86 -14.39
CA ARG A 153 -30.29 -20.31 -13.38
C ARG A 153 -31.64 -19.61 -13.54
N ARG A 154 -31.67 -18.37 -14.01
CA ARG A 154 -32.91 -17.65 -14.32
C ARG A 154 -33.57 -18.25 -15.57
N ALA A 155 -32.82 -18.46 -16.65
CA ALA A 155 -33.32 -19.09 -17.86
C ALA A 155 -33.86 -20.52 -17.61
N LEU A 156 -33.13 -21.33 -16.85
CA LEU A 156 -33.56 -22.68 -16.47
C LEU A 156 -34.84 -22.67 -15.63
N ARG A 157 -35.04 -21.69 -14.74
CA ARG A 157 -36.30 -21.57 -13.98
C ARG A 157 -37.49 -21.28 -14.89
N ILE A 158 -37.34 -20.39 -15.87
CA ILE A 158 -38.38 -20.08 -16.86
C ILE A 158 -38.75 -21.35 -17.64
N VAL A 159 -37.75 -22.07 -18.16
CA VAL A 159 -37.96 -23.29 -18.96
C VAL A 159 -38.60 -24.41 -18.12
N LEU A 160 -38.13 -24.63 -16.89
CA LEU A 160 -38.58 -25.76 -16.06
C LEU A 160 -39.89 -25.50 -15.31
N LYS A 161 -40.20 -24.24 -14.95
CA LYS A 161 -41.43 -23.90 -14.22
C LYS A 161 -42.55 -23.37 -15.11
N GLY A 162 -42.30 -23.12 -16.40
CA GLY A 162 -43.29 -22.54 -17.30
C GLY A 162 -43.73 -21.14 -16.88
N GLU A 163 -42.93 -20.42 -16.09
CA GLU A 163 -43.24 -19.03 -15.71
C GLU A 163 -43.04 -18.15 -16.94
N GLU A 164 -44.12 -17.52 -17.43
CA GLU A 164 -44.07 -16.60 -18.57
C GLU A 164 -43.13 -15.42 -18.26
N TRP A 165 -42.31 -15.05 -19.24
CA TRP A 165 -41.36 -13.95 -19.13
C TRP A 165 -42.12 -12.61 -19.07
N THR A 166 -42.37 -12.08 -17.88
CA THR A 166 -42.92 -10.73 -17.69
C THR A 166 -41.79 -9.72 -17.70
N GLY A 167 -41.32 -9.33 -18.90
CA GLY A 167 -40.35 -8.26 -19.05
C GLY A 167 -41.00 -6.88 -18.87
N SER A 168 -40.53 -6.12 -17.89
CA SER A 168 -40.77 -4.68 -17.72
C SER A 168 -39.46 -3.98 -17.39
#